data_AF-A0AAW0WRR2-F1
#
_entry.id   AF-A0AAW0WRR2-F1
#
_cell.length_a   1.000
_cell.length_b   1.000
_cell.length_c   1.000
_cell.angle_alpha   90.00
_cell.angle_beta   90.00
_cell.angle_gamma   90.00
#
_symmetry.space_group_name_H-M   'P 1'
#
loop_
_entity.id
_entity.type
_entity.pdbx_description
1 polymer ?
#
loop_
_entity_poly.entity_id
_entity_poly.type
_entity_poly.pdbx_seq_one_letter_code
_entity_poly.pdbx_strand_id
1 'polypeptide(L)'
;MSLSGEEQELHCVLSWFTNWEDQQKEQFLSVLVEKAVPPDIDQLFQGLDQLNLNSSCQSVLQCQLRLFSQWFDTWTCQHRNRLLFNLHLEDPRFVDKFHTIVNQKYSAGN
;
A
#
# COMPACT_ATOMS: atom_id res chain seq x y z
N MET A 1 4.15 -20.40 19.46
CA MET A 1 3.23 -20.43 18.31
C MET A 1 3.96 -19.78 17.15
N SER A 2 4.28 -20.52 16.10
CA SER A 2 4.91 -19.92 14.91
C SER A 2 3.85 -19.12 14.15
N LEU A 3 4.16 -17.87 13.82
CA LEU A 3 3.30 -17.04 12.97
C LEU A 3 3.22 -17.65 11.57
N SER A 4 2.03 -17.67 10.96
CA SER A 4 1.86 -18.07 9.55
C SER A 4 2.61 -17.08 8.63
N GLY A 5 2.90 -17.50 7.39
CA GLY A 5 3.65 -16.67 6.44
C GLY A 5 3.03 -15.28 6.26
N GLU A 6 1.71 -15.22 6.06
CA GLU A 6 0.97 -13.95 5.92
C GLU A 6 1.11 -13.06 7.17
N GLU A 7 1.06 -13.63 8.38
CA GLU A 7 1.22 -12.84 9.61
C GLU A 7 2.63 -12.26 9.75
N GLN A 8 3.64 -12.96 9.26
CA GLN A 8 5.01 -12.44 9.20
C GLN A 8 5.12 -11.29 8.19
N GLU A 9 4.47 -11.42 7.03
CA GLU A 9 4.41 -10.36 6.02
C GLU A 9 3.74 -9.10 6.58
N LEU A 10 2.61 -9.25 7.28
CA LEU A 10 1.90 -8.14 7.94
C LEU A 10 2.81 -7.42 8.94
N HIS A 11 3.45 -8.18 9.84
CA HIS A 11 4.40 -7.61 10.80
C HIS A 11 5.58 -6.92 10.12
N CYS A 12 6.05 -7.44 8.98
CA CYS A 12 7.12 -6.85 8.21
C CYS A 12 6.71 -5.47 7.67
N VAL A 13 5.52 -5.39 7.06
CA VAL A 13 4.97 -4.13 6.53
C VAL A 13 4.75 -3.10 7.65
N LEU A 14 4.21 -3.51 8.80
CA LEU A 14 4.03 -2.62 9.95
C LEU A 14 5.37 -2.12 10.50
N SER A 15 6.37 -3.00 10.57
CA SER A 15 7.73 -2.61 10.95
C SER A 15 8.30 -1.58 9.99
N TRP A 16 8.13 -1.75 8.68
CA TRP A 16 8.57 -0.72 7.72
C TRP A 16 7.82 0.60 7.93
N PHE A 17 6.50 0.54 8.10
CA PHE A 17 5.65 1.73 8.28
C PHE A 17 6.03 2.57 9.49
N THR A 18 6.39 1.92 10.60
CA THR A 18 6.84 2.63 11.82
C THR A 18 8.22 3.27 11.67
N ASN A 19 9.06 2.74 10.77
CA ASN A 19 10.38 3.29 10.45
C ASN A 19 10.36 4.31 9.30
N TRP A 20 9.22 4.49 8.63
CA TRP A 20 9.09 5.41 7.51
C TRP A 20 8.86 6.85 7.94
N GLU A 21 9.50 7.77 7.23
CA GLU A 21 9.21 9.20 7.30
C GLU A 21 7.87 9.51 6.60
N ASP A 22 7.30 10.69 6.87
CA ASP A 22 6.00 11.10 6.33
C ASP A 22 5.95 11.01 4.79
N GLN A 23 7.00 11.44 4.09
CA GLN A 23 7.07 11.35 2.64
C GLN A 23 7.00 9.90 2.13
N GLN A 24 7.64 8.97 2.84
CA GLN A 24 7.64 7.55 2.46
C GLN A 24 6.27 6.92 2.72
N LYS A 25 5.60 7.33 3.80
CA LYS A 25 4.21 6.94 4.08
C LYS A 25 3.27 7.45 2.98
N GLU A 26 3.44 8.68 2.49
CA GLU A 26 2.62 9.18 1.37
C GLU A 26 2.81 8.37 0.07
N GLN A 27 4.03 7.90 -0.20
CA GLN A 27 4.27 6.98 -1.31
C GLN A 27 3.56 5.63 -1.09
N PHE A 28 3.64 5.06 0.11
CA PHE A 28 2.93 3.84 0.46
C PHE A 28 1.41 3.99 0.35
N LEU A 29 0.86 5.12 0.79
CA LEU A 29 -0.56 5.43 0.67
C LEU A 29 -1.03 5.38 -0.79
N SER A 30 -0.24 5.95 -1.69
CA SER A 30 -0.56 5.97 -3.13
C SER A 30 -0.65 4.55 -3.68
N VAL A 31 0.32 3.69 -3.34
CA VAL A 31 0.31 2.26 -3.72
C VAL A 31 -0.87 1.53 -3.09
N LEU A 32 -1.15 1.75 -1.81
CA LEU A 32 -2.25 1.10 -1.09
C LEU A 32 -3.62 1.44 -1.69
N VAL A 33 -3.86 2.71 -2.02
CA VAL A 33 -5.10 3.17 -2.69
C VAL A 33 -5.25 2.50 -4.05
N GLU A 34 -4.18 2.46 -4.85
CA GLU A 34 -4.20 1.83 -6.17
C GLU A 34 -4.53 0.33 -6.09
N LYS A 35 -4.02 -0.37 -5.08
CA LYS A 35 -4.29 -1.79 -4.89
C LYS A 35 -5.66 -2.07 -4.30
N ALA A 36 -6.23 -1.13 -3.53
CA ALA A 36 -7.52 -1.29 -2.87
C ALA A 36 -8.71 -0.90 -3.75
N VAL A 37 -8.52 -0.02 -4.74
CA VAL A 37 -9.56 0.36 -5.70
C VAL A 37 -9.38 -0.51 -6.95
N PRO A 38 -10.41 -1.26 -7.40
CA PRO A 38 -10.31 -1.99 -8.66
C PRO A 38 -10.01 -1.02 -9.80
N PRO A 39 -9.13 -1.37 -10.76
CA PRO A 39 -8.87 -0.51 -11.90
C PRO A 39 -10.15 -0.39 -12.72
N ASP A 40 -10.81 0.75 -12.62
CA ASP A 40 -11.70 1.18 -13.70
C ASP A 40 -10.85 1.23 -14.98
N ILE A 41 -11.39 0.67 -16.06
CA ILE A 41 -10.67 0.17 -17.25
C ILE A 41 -9.93 1.25 -18.07
N ASP A 42 -9.85 2.50 -17.63
CA ASP A 42 -9.27 3.58 -18.42
C ASP A 42 -7.91 4.10 -17.89
N GLN A 43 -6.86 3.53 -18.49
CA GLN A 43 -5.68 4.26 -18.99
C GLN A 43 -4.48 4.65 -18.11
N LEU A 44 -4.39 4.39 -16.80
CA LEU A 44 -3.24 4.90 -16.01
C LEU A 44 -2.18 3.90 -15.53
N PHE A 45 -2.21 2.65 -15.99
CA PHE A 45 -1.19 1.66 -15.59
C PHE A 45 0.06 1.58 -16.49
N GLN A 46 0.18 2.43 -17.53
CA GLN A 46 1.45 2.56 -18.25
C GLN A 46 2.41 3.60 -17.65
N GLY A 47 1.94 4.47 -16.74
CA GLY A 47 2.73 5.58 -16.22
C GLY A 47 3.62 5.23 -15.04
N LEU A 48 3.17 4.37 -14.11
CA LEU A 48 3.92 4.11 -12.87
C LEU A 48 5.05 3.10 -13.03
N ASP A 49 4.91 2.13 -13.94
CA ASP A 49 6.02 1.26 -14.32
C ASP A 49 7.06 2.03 -15.15
N GLN A 50 6.65 2.98 -16.00
CA GLN A 50 7.57 3.76 -16.85
C GLN A 50 8.23 4.98 -16.15
N LEU A 51 7.66 5.53 -15.07
CA LEU A 51 8.23 6.70 -14.37
C LEU A 51 9.31 6.37 -13.32
N ASN A 52 9.61 5.10 -13.04
CA ASN A 52 10.65 4.72 -12.09
C ASN A 52 11.67 3.69 -12.62
N LEU A 53 11.69 3.42 -13.94
CA LEU A 53 12.68 2.55 -14.56
C LEU A 53 13.98 3.25 -15.00
N ASN A 54 14.26 4.48 -14.53
CA ASN A 54 15.48 5.22 -14.92
C ASN A 54 16.21 5.87 -13.73
N SER A 55 16.36 5.17 -12.62
CA SER A 55 17.36 5.57 -11.62
C SER A 55 18.09 4.36 -11.07
N SER A 56 19.35 4.29 -11.44
CA SER A 56 20.39 3.29 -11.16
C SER A 56 20.80 3.19 -9.68
N CYS A 57 19.84 3.29 -8.76
CA CYS A 57 19.91 2.94 -7.35
C CYS A 57 18.48 2.74 -6.84
N GLN A 58 17.97 1.51 -6.77
CA GLN A 58 16.65 1.27 -6.17
C GLN A 58 16.76 1.56 -4.66
N SER A 59 16.04 2.56 -4.16
CA SER A 59 15.98 2.84 -2.72
C SER A 59 15.35 1.66 -1.98
N VAL A 60 15.72 1.46 -0.72
CA VAL A 60 15.15 0.38 0.12
C VAL A 60 13.62 0.46 0.15
N LEU A 61 13.07 1.69 0.16
CA LEU A 61 11.63 1.92 0.09
C LEU A 61 11.00 1.29 -1.15
N GLN A 62 11.60 1.45 -2.34
CA GLN A 62 11.04 0.87 -3.57
C GLN A 62 11.02 -0.66 -3.51
N CYS A 63 12.05 -1.27 -2.91
CA CYS A 63 12.07 -2.71 -2.70
C CYS A 63 10.94 -3.15 -1.75
N GLN A 64 10.76 -2.44 -0.63
CA GLN A 64 9.69 -2.69 0.34
C GLN A 64 8.30 -2.56 -0.29
N LEU A 65 8.05 -1.51 -1.08
CA LEU A 65 6.76 -1.28 -1.76
C LEU A 65 6.46 -2.34 -2.83
N ARG A 66 7.47 -2.78 -3.58
CA ARG A 66 7.31 -3.88 -4.55
C ARG A 66 6.95 -5.18 -3.86
N LEU A 67 7.65 -5.50 -2.76
CA LEU A 67 7.40 -6.71 -2.00
C LEU A 67 6.02 -6.68 -1.33
N PHE A 68 5.65 -5.55 -0.72
CA PHE A 68 4.30 -5.31 -0.23
C PHE A 68 3.24 -5.53 -1.32
N SER A 69 3.45 -5.00 -2.53
CA SER A 69 2.48 -5.13 -3.61
C SER A 69 2.24 -6.59 -4.00
N GLN A 70 3.30 -7.40 -4.03
CA GLN A 70 3.21 -8.84 -4.29
C GLN A 70 2.44 -9.58 -3.19
N TRP A 71 2.72 -9.26 -1.92
CA TRP A 71 1.99 -9.84 -0.79
C TRP A 71 0.53 -9.42 -0.78
N PHE A 72 0.25 -8.13 -1.02
CA PHE A 72 -1.12 -7.62 -1.00
C PHE A 72 -2.02 -8.30 -2.04
N ASP A 73 -1.48 -8.65 -3.21
CA ASP A 73 -2.20 -9.39 -4.25
C ASP A 73 -2.59 -10.81 -3.80
N THR A 74 -1.75 -11.48 -3.02
CA THR A 74 -2.02 -12.84 -2.51
C THR A 74 -2.88 -12.84 -1.25
N TRP A 75 -2.92 -11.72 -0.52
CA TRP A 75 -3.66 -11.61 0.73
C TRP A 75 -5.18 -11.68 0.56
N THR A 76 -5.81 -12.40 1.48
CA THR A 76 -7.26 -12.43 1.62
C THR A 76 -7.81 -11.08 2.11
N CYS A 77 -9.11 -10.86 1.91
CA CYS A 77 -9.79 -9.65 2.40
C CYS A 77 -9.62 -9.47 3.91
N GLN A 78 -9.66 -10.57 4.68
CA GLN A 78 -9.45 -10.52 6.13
C GLN A 78 -8.04 -10.00 6.48
N HIS A 79 -7.04 -10.46 5.74
CA HIS A 79 -5.65 -10.08 5.99
C HIS A 79 -5.39 -8.61 5.64
N ARG A 80 -5.94 -8.15 4.49
CA ARG A 80 -5.92 -6.73 4.10
C ARG A 80 -6.61 -5.82 5.12
N ASN A 81 -7.78 -6.24 5.62
CA ASN A 81 -8.50 -5.51 6.68
C ASN A 81 -7.69 -5.44 7.97
N ARG A 82 -6.98 -6.52 8.32
CA ARG A 82 -6.12 -6.54 9.50
C ARG A 82 -4.92 -5.61 9.34
N LEU A 83 -4.33 -5.51 8.15
CA LEU A 83 -3.30 -4.50 7.88
C LEU A 83 -3.87 -3.10 8.12
N LEU A 84 -5.01 -2.75 7.50
CA LEU A 84 -5.64 -1.43 7.66
C LEU A 84 -5.96 -1.11 9.13
N PHE A 85 -6.46 -2.10 9.87
CA PHE A 85 -6.72 -1.95 11.30
C PHE A 85 -5.45 -1.61 12.08
N ASN A 86 -4.34 -2.33 11.85
CA ASN A 86 -3.08 -2.04 12.53
C ASN A 86 -2.49 -0.69 12.09
N LEU A 87 -2.57 -0.34 10.80
CA LEU A 87 -2.16 0.98 10.32
C LEU A 87 -2.96 2.10 10.99
N HIS A 88 -4.26 1.88 11.24
CA HIS A 88 -5.10 2.86 11.93
C HIS A 88 -4.69 3.01 13.41
N LEU A 89 -4.29 1.92 14.07
CA LEU A 89 -3.78 2.00 15.44
C LEU A 89 -2.46 2.78 15.52
N GLU A 90 -1.57 2.61 14.54
CA GLU A 90 -0.28 3.30 14.49
C GLU A 90 -0.42 4.77 14.05
N ASP A 91 -1.23 5.04 13.03
CA ASP A 91 -1.49 6.38 12.50
C ASP A 91 -2.94 6.49 11.98
N PRO A 92 -3.87 6.97 12.82
CA PRO A 92 -5.26 7.15 12.41
C PRO A 92 -5.43 8.09 11.20
N ARG A 93 -4.60 9.14 11.13
CA ARG A 93 -4.68 10.17 10.07
C ARG A 93 -4.31 9.59 8.72
N PHE A 94 -3.37 8.65 8.69
CA PHE A 94 -3.01 7.93 7.48
C PHE A 94 -4.22 7.17 6.90
N VAL A 95 -4.94 6.45 7.77
CA VAL A 95 -6.10 5.64 7.34
C VAL A 95 -7.31 6.51 6.99
N ASP A 96 -7.52 7.63 7.70
CA ASP A 96 -8.55 8.61 7.32
C ASP A 96 -8.28 9.22 5.93
N LYS A 97 -7.01 9.54 5.63
CA LYS A 97 -6.61 9.99 4.28
C LYS A 97 -6.88 8.89 3.24
N PHE A 98 -6.53 7.65 3.53
CA PHE A 98 -6.84 6.51 2.65
C PHE A 98 -8.33 6.43 2.33
N HIS A 99 -9.19 6.41 3.34
CA HIS A 99 -10.64 6.35 3.14
C HIS A 99 -11.17 7.56 2.37
N THR A 100 -10.64 8.75 2.64
CA THR A 100 -11.02 9.98 1.91
C THR A 100 -10.71 9.84 0.42
N ILE A 101 -9.49 9.43 0.06
CA ILE A 101 -9.06 9.29 -1.34
C ILE A 101 -9.85 8.19 -2.03
N VAL A 102 -10.02 7.04 -1.38
CA VAL A 102 -10.79 5.91 -1.92
C VAL A 102 -12.24 6.33 -2.19
N ASN A 103 -12.89 6.99 -1.24
CA ASN A 103 -14.27 7.47 -1.39
C ASN A 103 -14.39 8.53 -2.50
N GLN A 104 -13.42 9.42 -2.63
CA GLN A 104 -13.36 10.39 -3.73
C GLN A 104 -13.24 9.69 -5.10
N LYS A 105 -12.38 8.66 -5.21
CA LYS A 105 -12.23 7.89 -6.46
C LYS A 105 -13.51 7.15 -6.84
N TYR A 106 -14.21 6.55 -5.88
CA TYR A 106 -15.52 5.92 -6.14
C TYR A 106 -16.60 6.91 -6.58
N SER A 107 -16.54 8.15 -6.08
CA SER A 107 -17.51 9.20 -6.43
C SER A 107 -17.26 9.83 -7.81
N ALA A 108 -16.02 9.82 -8.28
CA ALA A 108 -15.64 10.37 -9.59
C ALA A 108 -15.79 9.38 -10.75
N GLY A 109 -16.00 8.09 -10.46
CA GLY A 109 -16.21 7.02 -11.45
C GLY A 109 -17.67 6.65 -11.71
N ASN A 110 -18.65 7.40 -11.18
CA ASN A 110 -20.08 7.27 -11.52
C ASN A 110 -20.55 8.38 -12.46
#